data_AF-A0AAW4YCR0-F1
#
_entry.id   AF-A0AAW4YCR0-F1
#
_cell.length_a   1.000
_cell.length_b   1.000
_cell.length_c   1.000
_cell.angle_alpha   90.00
_cell.angle_beta   90.00
_cell.angle_gamma   90.00
#
_symmetry.space_group_name_H-M   'P 1'
#
loop_
_entity.id
_entity.type
_entity.pdbx_description
1 polymer ?
#
loop_
_entity_poly.entity_id
_entity_poly.type
_entity_poly.pdbx_seq_one_letter_code
_entity_poly.pdbx_strand_id
1 'polypeptide(L)' 'MSTTDFGLKVRTELLKRDMTNKQLAEMLEISSAYLSDILRGRRDAFEQKKRIARILEIKEEVKS' A
#
# COMPACT_ATOMS: atom_id res chain seq x y z
N MET A 1 0.26 16.65 4.19
CA MET A 1 0.19 15.18 4.24
C MET A 1 1.39 14.64 3.47
N SER A 2 2.35 13.96 4.09
CA SER A 2 3.42 13.26 3.36
C SER A 2 2.94 11.84 3.05
N THR A 3 2.56 11.61 1.79
CA THR A 3 2.38 10.26 1.24
C THR A 3 3.71 9.87 0.58
N THR A 4 4.18 8.66 0.82
CA THR A 4 5.40 8.14 0.16
C THR A 4 5.12 7.84 -1.31
N ASP A 5 6.15 7.75 -2.15
CA ASP A 5 5.98 7.32 -3.55
C ASP A 5 5.27 5.95 -3.65
N PHE A 6 5.60 5.04 -2.73
CA PHE A 6 4.88 3.78 -2.58
C PHE A 6 3.39 4.00 -2.26
N GLY A 7 3.09 4.85 -1.28
CA GLY A 7 1.73 5.21 -0.91
C GLY A 7 0.93 5.87 -2.04
N LEU A 8 1.58 6.64 -2.92
CA LEU A 8 0.97 7.22 -4.11
C LEU A 8 0.65 6.14 -5.13
N LYS A 9 1.59 5.23 -5.43
CA LYS A 9 1.36 4.09 -6.34
C LYS A 9 0.20 3.22 -5.88
N VAL A 10 0.16 2.87 -4.59
CA VAL A 10 -0.98 2.14 -3.98
C VAL A 10 -2.27 2.92 -4.17
N ARG A 11 -2.24 4.23 -3.90
CA ARG A 11 -3.28 5.24 -4.19
C ARG A 11 -3.93 5.03 -5.57
N THR A 12 -3.07 5.13 -6.56
CA THR A 12 -3.42 5.06 -7.99
C THR A 12 -3.98 3.70 -8.37
N GLU A 13 -3.36 2.61 -7.93
CA GLU A 13 -3.82 1.26 -8.28
C GLU A 13 -5.15 0.88 -7.62
N LEU A 14 -5.42 1.38 -6.41
CA LEU A 14 -6.73 1.22 -5.78
C LEU A 14 -7.81 1.97 -6.55
N LEU A 15 -7.52 3.21 -6.97
CA LEU A 15 -8.45 4.02 -7.75
C LEU A 15 -8.79 3.36 -9.10
N LYS A 16 -7.80 2.80 -9.81
CA LYS A 16 -8.01 2.06 -11.07
C LYS A 16 -8.93 0.84 -10.92
N ARG A 17 -8.99 0.25 -9.72
CA ARG A 17 -9.76 -0.95 -9.42
C ARG A 17 -11.09 -0.67 -8.68
N ASP A 18 -11.45 0.60 -8.51
CA ASP A 18 -12.59 1.03 -7.66
C ASP A 18 -12.55 0.41 -6.25
N MET A 19 -11.33 0.31 -5.70
CA MET A 19 -11.09 -0.26 -4.37
C MET A 19 -10.76 0.84 -3.36
N THR A 20 -11.22 0.66 -2.13
CA THR A 20 -10.94 1.55 -1.00
C THR A 20 -9.73 1.06 -0.20
N ASN A 21 -9.08 1.97 0.53
CA ASN A 21 -8.06 1.58 1.52
C ASN A 21 -8.61 0.61 2.59
N LYS A 22 -9.91 0.69 2.92
CA LYS A 22 -10.54 -0.21 3.89
C LYS A 22 -10.56 -1.64 3.36
N GLN A 23 -11.00 -1.84 2.12
CA GLN A 23 -11.00 -3.16 1.48
C GLN A 23 -9.59 -3.75 1.38
N LEU A 24 -8.59 -2.94 1.03
CA LEU A 24 -7.19 -3.41 1.03
C LEU A 24 -6.73 -3.83 2.42
N ALA A 25 -7.08 -3.07 3.47
CA ALA A 25 -6.72 -3.41 4.84
C ALA A 25 -7.39 -4.73 5.28
N GLU A 26 -8.65 -4.94 4.92
CA GLU A 26 -9.39 -6.19 5.16
C GLU A 26 -8.73 -7.38 4.45
N MET A 27 -8.35 -7.25 3.17
CA MET A 27 -7.62 -8.30 2.43
C MET A 27 -6.25 -8.64 3.02
N LEU A 28 -5.62 -7.69 3.69
CA LEU A 28 -4.33 -7.87 4.35
C LEU A 28 -4.46 -8.37 5.79
N GLU A 29 -5.69 -8.45 6.31
CA GLU A 29 -6.00 -8.75 7.70
C GLU A 29 -5.32 -7.79 8.68
N ILE A 30 -5.33 -6.48 8.36
CA ILE A 30 -4.76 -5.42 9.19
C ILE A 30 -5.74 -4.27 9.41
N SER A 31 -5.44 -3.40 10.37
CA SER A 31 -6.23 -2.19 10.57
C SER A 31 -5.98 -1.13 9.49
N SER A 32 -7.02 -0.38 9.12
CA SER A 32 -6.93 0.76 8.21
C SER A 32 -5.95 1.84 8.70
N ALA A 33 -5.81 1.99 10.02
CA ALA A 33 -4.84 2.89 10.63
C ALA A 33 -3.41 2.42 10.37
N TYR A 34 -3.12 1.13 10.58
CA TYR A 34 -1.80 0.56 10.31
C TYR A 34 -1.44 0.64 8.83
N LEU A 35 -2.38 0.29 7.93
CA LEU A 35 -2.19 0.51 6.49
C LEU A 35 -1.84 1.96 6.19
N SER A 36 -2.58 2.91 6.76
CA SER A 36 -2.34 4.34 6.54
C SER A 36 -0.96 4.80 7.03
N ASP A 37 -0.46 4.25 8.13
CA ASP A 37 0.89 4.52 8.61
C ASP A 37 1.97 3.96 7.68
N ILE A 38 1.75 2.77 7.10
CA ILE A 38 2.63 2.18 6.07
C ILE A 38 2.70 3.09 4.84
N LEU A 39 1.54 3.50 4.29
CA LEU A 39 1.49 4.32 3.07
C LEU A 39 2.12 5.72 3.27
N ARG A 40 2.11 6.23 4.51
CA ARG A 40 2.76 7.50 4.89
C ARG A 40 4.24 7.34 5.28
N GLY A 41 4.79 6.13 5.23
CA GLY A 41 6.20 5.89 5.56
C GLY A 41 6.51 5.99 7.06
N ARG A 42 5.50 5.95 7.93
CA ARG A 42 5.67 5.94 9.40
C ARG A 42 6.07 4.56 9.93
N ARG A 43 5.95 3.53 9.07
CA ARG A 43 6.33 2.15 9.32
C ARG A 43 7.10 1.65 8.11
N ASP A 44 8.22 0.98 8.34
CA ASP A 44 8.97 0.39 7.24
C ASP A 44 8.24 -0.83 6.67
N ALA A 45 7.73 -1.70 7.56
CA ALA A 45 6.76 -2.77 7.27
C ALA A 45 7.01 -3.50 5.93
N PHE A 46 8.27 -3.90 5.70
CA PHE A 46 8.75 -4.45 4.44
C PHE A 46 7.87 -5.59 3.91
N GLU A 47 7.54 -6.56 4.76
CA GLU A 47 6.66 -7.68 4.39
C GLU A 47 5.25 -7.23 3.98
N GLN A 48 4.71 -6.19 4.62
CA GLN A 48 3.39 -5.66 4.26
C GLN A 48 3.45 -4.89 2.94
N LYS A 49 4.51 -4.12 2.68
CA LYS A 49 4.72 -3.48 1.37
C LYS A 49 4.81 -4.52 0.26
N LYS A 50 5.52 -5.63 0.49
CA LYS A 50 5.61 -6.76 -0.44
C LYS A 50 4.26 -7.44 -0.68
N ARG A 51 3.45 -7.65 0.36
CA ARG A 51 2.08 -8.18 0.24
C ARG A 51 1.19 -7.23 -0.57
N ILE A 52 1.21 -5.93 -0.25
CA ILE A 52 0.46 -4.89 -0.97
C ILE A 52 0.87 -4.86 -2.45
N ALA A 53 2.17 -4.85 -2.75
CA ALA A 53 2.66 -4.85 -4.12
C ALA A 53 2.21 -6.09 -4.90
N ARG A 54 2.15 -7.26 -4.25
CA ARG A 54 1.67 -8.50 -4.86
C ARG A 54 0.17 -8.47 -5.13
N ILE A 55 -0.65 -8.00 -4.19
CA ILE A 55 -2.11 -7.87 -4.33
C ILE A 55 -2.46 -6.86 -5.43
N LEU A 56 -1.72 -5.74 -5.47
CA LEU A 56 -1.99 -4.65 -6.39
C LEU A 56 -1.18 -4.74 -7.69
N GLU A 57 -0.39 -5.80 -7.87
CA GLU A 57 0.47 -6.02 -9.04
C GLU A 57 1.36 -4.81 -9.36
N ILE A 58 1.80 -4.09 -8.32
CA ILE A 58 2.69 -2.94 -8.46
C ILE A 58 4.06 -3.49 -8.84
N LYS A 59 4.47 -3.26 -10.10
CA LYS A 59 5.83 -3.54 -10.54
C LYS A 59 6.79 -2.64 -9.77
N GLU A 60 7.54 -3.23 -8.86
CA GLU A 60 8.61 -2.54 -8.16
C GLU A 60 9.76 -2.40 -9.17
N GLU A 61 10.09 -1.17 -9.59
CA GLU A 61 11.44 -0.89 -10.06
C GLU A 61 12.35 -0.98 -8.83
N VAL A 62 12.68 -2.20 -8.42
CA VAL A 62 13.77 -2.42 -7.47
C VAL A 62 15.03 -2.08 -8.24
N LYS A 63 15.44 -0.82 -8.20
CA LYS A 63 16.83 -0.49 -8.52
C LYS A 63 17.67 -1.16 -7.43
N SER A 64 18.33 -2.24 -7.84
CA SER A 64 19.45 -2.86 -7.12
C SER A 64 20.61 -1.88 -7.04
#